data_AF-A0A9E6WAK2-F1
#
_entry.id   AF-A0A9E6WAK2-F1
#
_cell.length_a   1.000
_cell.length_b   1.000
_cell.length_c   1.000
_cell.angle_alpha   90.00
_cell.angle_beta   90.00
_cell.angle_gamma   90.00
#
_symmetry.space_group_name_H-M   'P 1'
#
loop_
_entity.id
_entity.type
_entity.pdbx_description
1 polymer ?
#
loop_
_entity_poly.entity_id
_entity_poly.type
_entity_poly.pdbx_seq_one_letter_code
_entity_poly.pdbx_strand_id
1 'polypeptide(L)'
;MANKSKGKVIQMLSPENYIRKKVRTLPVHECWINADWKDSGMANIVIARIHSNENITFCIYLVDLLCLGVKDTAYKFNVTETEFRDFLGRFLDRMEVKMIDYALAHNIILAAVEFAEEYGFNPHKDFTSVTEFMLEEDNEDIELMEIECGRNGKPLYVQGPYDDSLKVNKILKQLERTAGPGNFDFVKEFDFDEDDKFDDDWDDIDDWDDIDDWDDEDDWDEDDEEDLDGDDTYDDWEEVKDDNLKEDELP
;
A
#
# COMPACT_ATOMS: atom_id res chain seq x y z
N MET A 1 -15.98 -52.09 14.72
CA MET A 1 -15.10 -51.17 13.98
C MET A 1 -15.49 -49.76 14.41
N ALA A 2 -14.59 -49.02 15.05
CA ALA A 2 -14.90 -47.69 15.57
C ALA A 2 -14.72 -46.64 14.46
N ASN A 3 -15.79 -45.91 14.16
CA ASN A 3 -15.77 -44.81 13.19
C ASN A 3 -15.01 -43.63 13.81
N LYS A 4 -13.81 -43.33 13.30
CA LYS A 4 -13.06 -42.12 13.68
C LYS A 4 -13.69 -40.92 12.98
N SER A 5 -14.28 -40.02 13.77
CA SER A 5 -14.63 -38.67 13.33
C SER A 5 -13.39 -37.99 12.75
N LYS A 6 -13.46 -37.57 11.48
CA LYS A 6 -12.44 -36.72 10.85
C LYS A 6 -12.64 -35.32 11.41
N GLY A 7 -11.76 -34.87 12.30
CA GLY A 7 -11.76 -33.49 12.78
C GLY A 7 -11.65 -32.52 11.59
N LYS A 8 -12.48 -31.48 11.59
CA LYS A 8 -12.47 -30.42 10.57
C LYS A 8 -11.09 -29.73 10.66
N VAL A 9 -10.26 -29.89 9.63
CA VAL A 9 -8.97 -29.20 9.55
C VAL A 9 -9.29 -27.73 9.29
N ILE A 10 -9.06 -26.87 10.28
CA ILE A 10 -9.14 -25.42 10.08
C ILE A 10 -7.90 -25.03 9.28
N GLN A 11 -8.08 -24.75 8.00
CA GLN A 11 -7.00 -24.28 7.14
C GLN A 11 -6.67 -22.84 7.52
N MET A 12 -5.48 -22.62 8.07
CA MET A 12 -5.00 -21.28 8.44
C MET A 12 -4.65 -20.53 7.15
N LEU A 13 -5.14 -19.31 6.97
CA LEU A 13 -4.79 -18.47 5.82
C LEU A 13 -3.29 -18.14 5.85
N SER A 14 -2.66 -18.03 4.68
CA SER A 14 -1.34 -17.41 4.59
C SER A 14 -1.42 -15.94 5.03
N PRO A 15 -0.30 -15.32 5.45
CA PRO A 15 -0.25 -13.90 5.77
C PRO A 15 -0.88 -13.00 4.70
N GLU A 16 -0.53 -13.19 3.43
CA GLU A 16 -1.04 -12.41 2.29
C GLU A 16 -2.55 -12.61 2.11
N ASN A 17 -3.03 -13.86 2.17
CA ASN A 17 -4.45 -14.15 2.04
C ASN A 17 -5.26 -13.65 3.23
N TYR A 18 -4.66 -13.62 4.43
CA TYR A 18 -5.26 -12.95 5.57
C TYR A 18 -5.34 -11.45 5.31
N ILE A 19 -4.26 -10.83 4.82
CA ILE A 19 -4.23 -9.40 4.53
C ILE A 19 -5.33 -9.04 3.52
N ARG A 20 -5.39 -9.73 2.39
CA ARG A 20 -6.40 -9.51 1.34
C ARG A 20 -7.84 -9.63 1.83
N LYS A 21 -8.12 -10.60 2.71
CA LYS A 21 -9.51 -11.00 3.02
C LYS A 21 -10.01 -10.54 4.38
N LYS A 22 -9.11 -10.25 5.34
CA LYS A 22 -9.46 -10.14 6.76
C LYS A 22 -8.81 -8.96 7.48
N VAL A 23 -7.75 -8.34 6.98
CA VAL A 23 -7.05 -7.31 7.79
C VAL A 23 -7.91 -6.11 8.12
N ARG A 24 -8.84 -5.72 7.23
CA ARG A 24 -9.79 -4.62 7.46
C ARG A 24 -10.75 -4.88 8.64
N THR A 25 -10.94 -6.15 9.04
CA THR A 25 -11.76 -6.48 10.22
C THR A 25 -11.03 -6.23 11.54
N LEU A 26 -9.72 -6.00 11.50
CA LEU A 26 -8.92 -5.65 12.67
C LEU A 26 -9.05 -4.15 12.96
N PRO A 27 -9.20 -3.74 14.23
CA PRO A 27 -9.17 -2.33 14.58
C PRO A 27 -7.80 -1.72 14.25
N VAL A 28 -7.82 -0.49 13.75
CA VAL A 28 -6.60 0.32 13.59
C VAL A 28 -5.97 0.55 14.96
N HIS A 29 -4.67 0.31 15.04
CA HIS A 29 -3.89 0.46 16.26
C HIS A 29 -3.16 1.80 16.27
N GLU A 30 -2.24 2.00 15.33
CA GLU A 30 -1.41 3.21 15.23
C GLU A 30 -1.08 3.49 13.76
N CYS A 31 -0.92 4.78 13.43
CA CYS A 31 -0.38 5.22 12.14
C CYS A 31 0.76 6.22 12.37
N TRP A 32 1.82 6.10 11.59
CA TRP A 32 3.02 6.93 11.71
C TRP A 32 3.45 7.47 10.35
N ILE A 33 4.05 8.66 10.34
CA ILE A 33 4.60 9.32 9.15
C ILE A 33 5.87 10.10 9.49
N ASN A 34 6.81 10.26 8.55
CA ASN A 34 7.92 11.22 8.69
C ASN A 34 7.41 12.66 8.80
N ALA A 35 8.06 13.49 9.60
CA ALA A 35 7.56 14.82 9.96
C ALA A 35 7.53 15.81 8.79
N ASP A 36 8.51 15.70 7.89
CA ASP A 36 8.79 16.57 6.75
C ASP A 36 8.08 16.14 5.44
N TRP A 37 7.15 15.19 5.51
CA TRP A 37 6.50 14.61 4.31
C TRP A 37 5.89 15.63 3.35
N LYS A 38 5.39 16.75 3.87
CA LYS A 38 4.82 17.84 3.06
C LYS A 38 5.88 18.62 2.31
N ASP A 39 7.00 18.91 2.98
CA ASP A 39 8.08 19.73 2.44
C ASP A 39 8.93 18.93 1.45
N SER A 40 9.17 17.65 1.74
CA SER A 40 9.94 16.75 0.88
C SER A 40 9.12 16.17 -0.28
N GLY A 41 7.79 16.15 -0.17
CA GLY A 41 6.91 15.43 -1.09
C GLY A 41 7.07 13.90 -1.02
N MET A 42 7.72 13.39 0.03
CA MET A 42 8.00 11.98 0.25
C MET A 42 7.47 11.55 1.61
N ALA A 43 6.52 10.62 1.60
CA ALA A 43 5.84 10.11 2.78
C ALA A 43 6.26 8.67 3.07
N ASN A 44 6.92 8.44 4.21
CA ASN A 44 7.17 7.12 4.77
C ASN A 44 6.09 6.84 5.81
N ILE A 45 5.13 5.99 5.48
CA ILE A 45 3.92 5.75 6.29
C ILE A 45 3.95 4.34 6.86
N VAL A 46 3.55 4.20 8.12
CA VAL A 46 3.28 2.90 8.75
C VAL A 46 1.82 2.87 9.18
N ILE A 47 1.08 1.82 8.79
CA ILE A 47 -0.30 1.58 9.24
C ILE A 47 -0.32 0.24 9.96
N ALA A 48 -0.73 0.24 11.22
CA ALA A 48 -0.81 -0.95 12.07
C ALA A 48 -2.24 -1.26 12.49
N ARG A 49 -2.60 -2.54 12.49
CA ARG A 49 -3.87 -3.07 13.04
C ARG A 49 -3.59 -4.16 14.06
N ILE A 50 -4.38 -4.20 15.12
CA ILE A 50 -4.17 -5.10 16.27
C ILE A 50 -5.12 -6.31 16.21
N HIS A 51 -4.57 -7.49 16.47
CA HIS A 51 -5.30 -8.75 16.54
C HIS A 51 -5.89 -8.98 17.92
N SER A 52 -6.84 -9.91 18.04
CA SER A 52 -7.44 -10.28 19.33
C SER A 52 -6.47 -10.95 20.31
N ASN A 53 -5.32 -11.43 19.84
CA ASN A 53 -4.21 -11.94 20.66
C ASN A 53 -3.19 -10.85 21.04
N GLU A 54 -3.53 -9.57 20.83
CA GLU A 54 -2.68 -8.39 21.10
C GLU A 54 -1.44 -8.26 20.21
N ASN A 55 -1.23 -9.18 19.27
CA ASN A 55 -0.20 -9.02 18.25
C ASN A 55 -0.64 -8.02 17.17
N ILE A 56 0.31 -7.58 16.34
CA ILE A 56 0.14 -6.53 15.36
C ILE A 56 0.47 -7.04 13.95
N THR A 57 -0.38 -6.69 12.99
CA THR A 57 0.00 -6.69 11.57
C THR A 57 0.12 -5.25 11.11
N PHE A 58 1.21 -4.91 10.44
CA PHE A 58 1.42 -3.56 9.92
C PHE A 58 2.01 -3.56 8.52
N CYS A 59 1.70 -2.52 7.76
CA CYS A 59 2.26 -2.22 6.45
C CYS A 59 3.09 -0.95 6.50
N ILE A 60 4.09 -0.87 5.64
CA ILE A 60 5.03 0.23 5.48
C ILE A 60 4.94 0.69 4.03
N TYR A 61 4.82 1.99 3.79
CA TYR A 61 4.70 2.56 2.45
C TYR A 61 5.72 3.66 2.25
N LEU A 62 6.38 3.66 1.09
CA LEU A 62 7.10 4.82 0.57
C LEU A 62 6.26 5.46 -0.53
N VAL A 63 5.70 6.62 -0.23
CA VAL A 63 4.79 7.36 -1.09
C VAL A 63 5.49 8.58 -1.65
N ASP A 64 5.45 8.72 -2.96
CA ASP A 64 5.92 9.87 -3.72
C ASP A 64 4.71 10.72 -4.14
N LEU A 65 4.52 11.84 -3.43
CA LEU A 65 3.43 12.77 -3.70
C LEU A 65 3.69 13.66 -4.91
N LEU A 66 4.93 13.68 -5.42
CA LEU A 66 5.33 14.59 -6.48
C LEU A 66 5.11 14.00 -7.87
N CYS A 67 5.14 12.67 -8.01
CA CYS A 67 5.02 12.03 -9.32
C CYS A 67 4.57 10.57 -9.29
N LEU A 68 5.27 9.71 -8.55
CA LEU A 68 5.25 8.26 -8.80
C LEU A 68 4.26 7.46 -7.95
N GLY A 69 3.57 8.09 -7.00
CA GLY A 69 2.64 7.39 -6.11
C GLY A 69 3.38 6.44 -5.15
N VAL A 70 2.82 5.25 -4.88
CA VAL A 70 3.46 4.27 -3.99
C VAL A 70 4.67 3.61 -4.68
N LYS A 71 5.88 4.02 -4.30
CA LYS A 71 7.14 3.52 -4.88
C LYS A 71 7.58 2.18 -4.32
N ASP A 72 7.32 1.94 -3.05
CA ASP A 72 7.70 0.71 -2.36
C ASP A 72 6.75 0.45 -1.19
N THR A 73 6.61 -0.81 -0.82
CA THR A 73 5.77 -1.23 0.30
C THR A 73 6.19 -2.59 0.86
N ALA A 74 5.97 -2.78 2.16
CA ALA A 74 6.25 -4.03 2.84
C ALA A 74 5.24 -4.28 3.97
N TYR A 75 5.19 -5.50 4.49
CA TYR A 75 4.35 -5.83 5.63
C TYR A 75 5.04 -6.75 6.63
N LYS A 76 4.56 -6.72 7.88
CA LYS A 76 4.84 -7.70 8.91
C LYS A 76 3.53 -8.22 9.47
N PHE A 77 3.44 -9.53 9.65
CA PHE A 77 2.19 -10.20 9.99
C PHE A 77 2.25 -10.80 11.39
N ASN A 78 1.25 -10.45 12.22
CA ASN A 78 1.01 -11.05 13.53
C ASN A 78 2.26 -11.08 14.44
N VAL A 79 3.02 -9.98 14.43
CA VAL A 79 4.22 -9.81 15.27
C VAL A 79 3.83 -9.37 16.68
N THR A 80 4.70 -9.61 17.64
CA THR A 80 4.50 -9.12 19.01
C THR A 80 4.60 -7.60 19.09
N GLU A 81 4.01 -7.01 20.14
CA GLU A 81 4.16 -5.59 20.45
C GLU A 81 5.64 -5.18 20.54
N THR A 82 6.49 -6.00 21.17
CA THR A 82 7.93 -5.75 21.27
C THR A 82 8.59 -5.65 19.89
N GLU A 83 8.29 -6.57 18.97
CA GLU A 83 8.84 -6.54 17.61
C GLU A 83 8.36 -5.31 16.83
N PHE A 84 7.11 -4.88 17.03
CA PHE A 84 6.59 -3.66 16.45
C PHE A 84 7.32 -2.42 16.99
N ARG A 85 7.51 -2.33 18.31
CA ARG A 85 8.26 -1.22 18.94
C ARG A 85 9.73 -1.22 18.54
N ASP A 86 10.38 -2.37 18.40
CA ASP A 86 11.76 -2.47 17.89
C ASP A 86 11.87 -2.04 16.42
N PHE A 87 10.83 -2.27 15.61
CA PHE A 87 10.74 -1.72 14.27
C PHE A 87 10.59 -0.19 14.30
N LEU A 88 9.63 0.33 15.08
CA LEU A 88 9.42 1.78 15.20
C LEU A 88 10.65 2.50 15.75
N GLY A 89 11.38 1.91 16.71
CA GLY A 89 12.62 2.47 17.24
C GLY A 89 13.67 2.68 16.14
N ARG A 90 13.87 1.69 15.27
CA ARG A 90 14.77 1.83 14.10
C ARG A 90 14.28 2.82 13.06
N PHE A 91 12.96 3.00 12.96
CA PHE A 91 12.34 3.97 12.07
C PHE A 91 12.57 5.41 12.59
N LEU A 92 12.32 5.63 13.89
CA LEU A 92 12.61 6.85 14.64
C LEU A 92 14.10 7.24 14.64
N ASP A 93 15.01 6.27 14.66
CA ASP A 93 16.46 6.52 14.62
C ASP A 93 16.95 7.08 13.27
N ARG A 94 16.18 6.88 12.20
CA ARG A 94 16.55 7.27 10.82
C ARG A 94 15.91 8.58 10.37
N MET A 95 14.78 8.95 10.95
CA MET A 95 13.99 10.12 10.56
C MET A 95 13.09 10.57 11.71
N GLU A 96 12.81 11.86 11.76
CA GLU A 96 11.80 12.39 12.66
C GLU A 96 10.43 11.92 12.19
N VAL A 97 9.68 11.23 13.05
CA VAL A 97 8.35 10.71 12.75
C VAL A 97 7.35 11.10 13.81
N LYS A 98 6.08 11.17 13.41
CA LYS A 98 4.96 11.51 14.27
C LYS A 98 3.80 10.57 14.04
N MET A 99 3.02 10.37 15.10
CA MET A 99 1.76 9.65 15.01
C MET A 99 0.72 10.52 14.30
N ILE A 100 -0.11 9.90 13.47
CA ILE A 100 -1.20 10.54 12.74
C ILE A 100 -2.47 9.69 12.82
N ASP A 101 -3.60 10.30 12.50
CA ASP A 101 -4.85 9.58 12.37
C ASP A 101 -4.87 8.72 11.10
N TYR A 102 -5.64 7.63 11.14
CA TYR A 102 -5.80 6.72 10.02
C TYR A 102 -6.30 7.43 8.75
N ALA A 103 -7.29 8.32 8.90
CA ALA A 103 -7.86 9.05 7.77
C ALA A 103 -6.80 9.82 6.99
N LEU A 104 -5.85 10.47 7.67
CA LEU A 104 -4.76 11.18 7.00
C LEU A 104 -3.83 10.22 6.26
N ALA A 105 -3.45 9.10 6.89
CA ALA A 105 -2.58 8.11 6.24
C ALA A 105 -3.24 7.50 4.99
N HIS A 106 -4.52 7.18 5.09
CA HIS A 106 -5.35 6.65 4.00
C HIS A 106 -5.45 7.64 2.83
N ASN A 107 -5.85 8.88 3.09
CA ASN A 107 -5.97 9.92 2.07
C ASN A 107 -4.62 10.22 1.38
N ILE A 108 -3.50 10.25 2.12
CA ILE A 108 -2.17 10.49 1.51
C ILE A 108 -1.82 9.38 0.51
N ILE A 109 -2.06 8.11 0.87
CA ILE A 109 -1.71 7.00 0.00
C ILE A 109 -2.59 6.99 -1.25
N LEU A 110 -3.91 7.12 -1.09
CA LEU A 110 -4.83 7.10 -2.23
C LEU A 110 -4.63 8.30 -3.17
N ALA A 111 -4.51 9.52 -2.62
CA ALA A 111 -4.27 10.71 -3.45
C ALA A 111 -2.97 10.60 -4.27
N ALA A 112 -1.94 9.98 -3.71
CA ALA A 112 -0.69 9.75 -4.44
C ALA A 112 -0.84 8.69 -5.54
N VAL A 113 -1.61 7.63 -5.29
CA VAL A 113 -1.92 6.60 -6.30
C VAL A 113 -2.72 7.21 -7.45
N GLU A 114 -3.82 7.90 -7.14
CA GLU A 114 -4.68 8.56 -8.13
C GLU A 114 -3.89 9.57 -8.98
N PHE A 115 -3.10 10.43 -8.33
CA PHE A 115 -2.27 11.40 -9.04
C PHE A 115 -1.26 10.73 -9.98
N ALA A 116 -0.61 9.65 -9.54
CA ALA A 116 0.35 8.93 -10.37
C ALA A 116 -0.33 8.23 -11.56
N GLU A 117 -1.54 7.69 -11.36
CA GLU A 117 -2.35 7.05 -12.39
C GLU A 117 -2.76 8.03 -13.51
N GLU A 118 -3.03 9.30 -13.21
CA GLU A 118 -3.29 10.34 -14.22
C GLU A 118 -2.13 10.48 -15.22
N TYR A 119 -0.90 10.22 -14.78
CA TYR A 119 0.30 10.25 -15.62
C TYR A 119 0.71 8.86 -16.12
N GLY A 120 -0.10 7.84 -15.88
CA GLY A 120 0.08 6.46 -16.34
C GLY A 120 1.17 5.70 -15.59
N PHE A 121 1.41 6.05 -14.32
CA PHE A 121 2.21 5.25 -13.42
C PHE A 121 1.31 4.34 -12.58
N ASN A 122 1.74 3.09 -12.42
CA ASN A 122 1.10 2.15 -11.50
C ASN A 122 1.87 2.14 -10.17
N PRO A 123 1.18 1.97 -9.03
CA PRO A 123 1.85 1.75 -7.76
C PRO A 123 2.68 0.46 -7.78
N HIS A 124 3.62 0.35 -6.84
CA HIS A 124 4.47 -0.84 -6.70
C HIS A 124 3.65 -2.13 -6.66
N LYS A 125 4.09 -3.20 -7.32
CA LYS A 125 3.34 -4.47 -7.43
C LYS A 125 2.95 -5.11 -6.08
N ASP A 126 3.74 -4.88 -5.03
CA ASP A 126 3.44 -5.41 -3.69
C ASP A 126 2.33 -4.59 -2.99
N PHE A 127 2.04 -3.39 -3.52
CA PHE A 127 0.88 -2.59 -3.15
C PHE A 127 -0.38 -3.28 -3.63
N THR A 128 -0.54 -3.39 -4.95
CA THR A 128 -1.72 -3.98 -5.58
C THR A 128 -1.92 -5.45 -5.21
N SER A 129 -0.83 -6.20 -5.03
CA SER A 129 -0.97 -7.62 -4.69
C SER A 129 -1.31 -7.88 -3.23
N VAL A 130 -0.96 -7.01 -2.28
CA VAL A 130 -1.12 -7.29 -0.84
C VAL A 130 -1.43 -6.06 0.00
N THR A 131 -0.61 -5.02 -0.04
CA THR A 131 -0.66 -3.99 1.02
C THR A 131 -1.75 -2.93 0.81
N GLU A 132 -2.35 -2.82 -0.37
CA GLU A 132 -3.55 -1.99 -0.59
C GLU A 132 -4.71 -2.43 0.31
N PHE A 133 -4.81 -3.72 0.61
CA PHE A 133 -5.92 -4.28 1.42
C PHE A 133 -5.85 -3.86 2.90
N MET A 134 -4.73 -3.30 3.35
CA MET A 134 -4.63 -2.65 4.65
C MET A 134 -5.48 -1.36 4.73
N LEU A 135 -5.67 -0.72 3.58
CA LEU A 135 -6.52 0.45 3.41
C LEU A 135 -7.97 -0.01 3.27
N GLU A 136 -8.87 0.65 3.97
CA GLU A 136 -10.30 0.57 3.74
C GLU A 136 -10.63 1.12 2.35
N GLU A 137 -11.76 0.66 1.81
CA GLU A 137 -12.24 1.17 0.53
C GLU A 137 -12.54 2.66 0.66
N ASP A 138 -12.28 3.43 -0.40
CA ASP A 138 -12.57 4.86 -0.40
C ASP A 138 -14.08 5.08 -0.45
N ASN A 139 -14.67 5.32 0.72
CA ASN A 139 -16.10 5.48 0.92
C ASN A 139 -16.37 6.59 1.94
N GLU A 140 -17.66 6.89 2.17
CA GLU A 140 -18.07 8.00 3.05
C GLU A 140 -17.74 7.77 4.55
N ASP A 141 -17.24 6.60 4.94
CA ASP A 141 -16.87 6.29 6.34
C ASP A 141 -15.54 6.97 6.75
N ILE A 142 -14.73 7.37 5.77
CA ILE A 142 -13.44 8.05 5.98
C ILE A 142 -13.59 9.52 5.61
N GLU A 143 -13.15 10.41 6.49
CA GLU A 143 -13.14 11.84 6.21
C GLU A 143 -12.24 12.13 5.00
N LEU A 144 -12.83 12.67 3.93
CA LEU A 144 -12.09 13.11 2.75
C LEU A 144 -11.23 14.32 3.09
N MET A 145 -9.93 14.22 2.78
CA MET A 145 -8.95 15.26 2.99
C MET A 145 -8.27 15.61 1.67
N GLU A 146 -8.18 16.90 1.35
CA GLU A 146 -7.42 17.35 0.19
C GLU A 146 -5.92 17.21 0.47
N ILE A 147 -5.27 16.31 -0.27
CA ILE A 147 -3.82 16.11 -0.24
C ILE A 147 -3.23 16.74 -1.50
N GLU A 148 -2.31 17.69 -1.33
CA GLU A 148 -1.61 18.31 -2.44
C GLU A 148 -0.60 17.31 -3.04
N CYS A 149 -0.79 16.98 -4.32
CA CYS A 149 0.12 16.17 -5.11
C CYS A 149 0.72 17.00 -6.26
N GLY A 150 1.90 16.59 -6.72
CA GLY A 150 2.72 17.33 -7.66
C GLY A 150 3.34 18.58 -7.05
N ARG A 151 3.90 19.43 -7.92
CA ARG A 151 4.45 20.73 -7.56
C ARG A 151 3.94 21.77 -8.55
N ASN A 152 3.26 22.80 -8.05
CA ASN A 152 2.60 23.82 -8.90
C ASN A 152 1.58 23.20 -9.89
N GLY A 153 0.90 22.13 -9.49
CA GLY A 153 -0.12 21.46 -10.31
C GLY A 153 0.43 20.62 -11.46
N LYS A 154 1.71 20.21 -11.40
CA LYS A 154 2.34 19.31 -12.37
C LYS A 154 3.24 18.28 -11.68
N PRO A 155 3.52 17.13 -12.31
CA PRO A 155 4.39 16.13 -11.72
C PRO A 155 5.83 16.63 -11.70
N LEU A 156 6.51 16.37 -10.59
CA LEU A 156 7.93 16.59 -10.41
C LEU A 156 8.59 15.25 -10.11
N TYR A 157 9.34 14.72 -11.06
CA TYR A 157 10.15 13.53 -10.82
C TYR A 157 11.50 13.94 -10.21
N VAL A 158 11.78 13.46 -9.01
CA VAL A 158 13.10 13.58 -8.38
C VAL A 158 13.80 12.24 -8.48
N GLN A 159 14.95 12.20 -9.15
CA GLN A 159 15.73 10.97 -9.28
C GLN A 159 16.14 10.46 -7.89
N GLY A 160 15.78 9.21 -7.60
CA GLY A 160 16.22 8.54 -6.37
C GLY A 160 17.63 7.92 -6.50
N PRO A 161 18.28 7.61 -5.36
CA PRO A 161 19.63 7.04 -5.30
C PRO A 161 19.81 5.69 -6.00
N TYR A 162 18.70 5.01 -6.30
CA TYR A 162 18.67 3.70 -6.93
C TYR A 162 18.07 3.71 -8.33
N ASP A 163 17.77 4.90 -8.87
CA ASP A 163 17.21 5.04 -10.21
C ASP A 163 18.34 5.11 -11.24
N ASP A 164 18.48 4.03 -12.02
CA ASP A 164 19.42 3.99 -13.14
C ASP A 164 18.91 4.79 -14.35
N SER A 165 19.79 4.96 -15.36
CA SER A 165 19.47 5.73 -16.56
C SER A 165 18.30 5.15 -17.36
N LEU A 166 18.10 3.83 -17.35
CA LEU A 166 17.00 3.18 -18.06
C LEU A 166 15.66 3.53 -17.38
N LYS A 167 15.61 3.44 -16.05
CA LYS A 167 14.42 3.78 -15.27
C LYS A 167 14.09 5.26 -15.41
N VAL A 168 15.09 6.14 -15.30
CA VAL A 168 14.91 7.60 -15.49
C VAL A 168 14.34 7.88 -16.88
N ASN A 169 14.95 7.35 -17.94
CA ASN A 169 14.49 7.57 -19.30
C ASN A 169 13.07 7.05 -19.53
N LYS A 170 12.70 5.91 -18.93
CA LYS A 170 11.33 5.37 -18.99
C LYS A 170 10.32 6.31 -18.34
N ILE A 171 10.63 6.86 -17.18
CA ILE A 171 9.76 7.80 -16.46
C ILE A 171 9.61 9.11 -17.25
N LEU A 172 10.70 9.66 -17.78
CA LEU A 172 10.66 10.89 -18.57
C LEU A 172 9.84 10.71 -19.86
N LYS A 173 10.03 9.61 -20.59
CA LYS A 173 9.23 9.29 -21.79
C LYS A 173 7.75 9.12 -21.45
N GLN A 174 7.44 8.50 -20.30
CA GLN A 174 6.06 8.37 -19.83
C GLN A 174 5.43 9.75 -19.60
N LEU A 175 6.12 10.64 -18.89
CA LEU A 175 5.67 12.00 -18.61
C LEU A 175 5.54 12.85 -19.88
N GLU A 176 6.47 12.73 -20.83
CA GLU A 176 6.34 13.38 -22.14
C GLU A 176 5.10 12.91 -22.89
N ARG A 177 4.74 11.64 -22.77
CA ARG A 177 3.56 11.06 -23.41
C ARG A 177 2.25 11.48 -22.75
N THR A 178 2.19 11.54 -21.42
CA THR A 178 0.93 11.77 -20.68
C THR A 178 0.74 13.23 -20.28
N ALA A 179 1.75 13.88 -19.71
CA ALA A 179 1.69 15.30 -19.36
C ALA A 179 1.94 16.20 -20.58
N GLY A 180 2.82 15.77 -21.49
CA GLY A 180 3.28 16.56 -22.63
C GLY A 180 4.57 17.35 -22.34
N PRO A 181 5.34 17.73 -23.39
CA PRO A 181 6.57 18.49 -23.22
C PRO A 181 6.35 19.81 -22.45
N GLY A 182 7.13 20.04 -21.39
CA GLY A 182 7.07 21.24 -20.56
C GLY A 182 6.01 21.22 -19.45
N ASN A 183 5.20 20.16 -19.36
CA ASN A 183 4.16 20.00 -18.33
C ASN A 183 4.57 19.09 -17.16
N PHE A 184 5.87 18.85 -16.99
CA PHE A 184 6.45 18.15 -15.85
C PHE A 184 7.83 18.73 -15.54
N ASP A 185 8.32 18.52 -14.33
CA ASP A 185 9.67 18.87 -13.92
C ASP A 185 10.49 17.61 -13.62
N PHE A 186 11.80 17.70 -13.79
CA PHE A 186 12.75 16.66 -13.44
C PHE A 186 13.93 17.28 -12.67
N VAL A 187 14.30 16.66 -11.55
CA VAL A 187 15.48 17.04 -10.76
C VAL A 187 16.38 15.83 -10.61
N LYS A 188 17.65 16.01 -10.98
CA LYS A 188 18.69 15.00 -10.80
C LYS A 188 19.20 15.04 -9.36
N GLU A 189 19.50 13.87 -8.78
CA GLU A 189 19.96 13.76 -7.39
C GLU A 189 21.18 14.64 -7.07
N PHE A 190 22.08 14.83 -8.06
CA PHE A 190 23.30 15.63 -7.91
C PHE A 190 23.10 17.15 -7.95
N ASP A 191 21.88 17.64 -8.23
CA ASP A 191 21.58 19.09 -8.26
C ASP A 191 21.13 19.63 -6.90
N PHE A 192 21.09 18.79 -5.85
CA PHE A 192 20.78 19.20 -4.47
C PHE A 192 21.99 19.73 -3.68
N ASP A 193 23.20 19.54 -4.20
CA ASP A 193 24.40 20.22 -3.71
C ASP A 193 24.55 21.54 -4.49
N GLU A 194 24.03 22.64 -3.95
CA GLU A 194 24.40 23.99 -4.37
C GLU A 194 25.93 24.15 -4.22
N ASP A 195 26.62 23.98 -5.34
CA ASP A 195 27.97 24.44 -5.71
C ASP A 195 28.80 23.32 -6.35
N ASP A 196 28.56 23.02 -7.63
CA ASP A 196 29.66 22.91 -8.59
C ASP A 196 29.18 23.01 -10.04
N LYS A 197 29.69 24.03 -10.73
CA LYS A 197 29.58 24.19 -12.18
C LYS A 197 30.34 23.06 -12.86
N PHE A 198 29.67 22.27 -13.70
CA PHE A 198 30.33 21.66 -14.84
C PHE A 198 29.41 21.72 -16.06
N ASP A 199 29.75 22.64 -16.97
CA ASP A 199 29.53 22.47 -18.40
C ASP A 199 30.27 21.19 -18.82
N ASP A 200 29.62 20.28 -19.56
CA ASP A 200 30.17 19.73 -20.82
C ASP A 200 29.19 18.71 -21.44
N ASP A 201 28.77 19.06 -22.66
CA ASP A 201 28.47 18.22 -23.83
C ASP A 201 27.88 16.82 -23.63
N TRP A 202 26.58 16.71 -23.93
CA TRP A 202 25.97 15.47 -24.41
C TRP A 202 25.44 15.69 -25.84
N ASP A 203 26.36 15.93 -26.77
CA ASP A 203 26.16 15.58 -28.18
C ASP A 203 26.56 14.09 -28.35
N ASP A 204 25.76 13.36 -29.13
CA ASP A 204 25.90 11.96 -29.56
C ASP A 204 25.46 10.85 -28.59
N ILE A 205 24.17 10.52 -28.62
CA ILE A 205 23.69 9.13 -28.79
C ILE A 205 22.48 9.21 -29.75
N ASP A 206 22.80 9.22 -31.04
CA ASP A 206 21.91 8.64 -32.05
C ASP A 206 22.04 7.12 -31.96
N ASP A 207 20.92 6.44 -32.22
CA ASP A 207 20.75 5.00 -32.50
C ASP A 207 20.45 4.10 -31.29
N TRP A 208 19.15 3.86 -31.07
CA TRP A 208 18.57 2.55 -30.75
C TRP A 208 17.06 2.60 -31.04
N ASP A 209 16.74 2.59 -32.34
CA ASP A 209 15.58 1.86 -32.83
C ASP A 209 15.79 0.36 -32.52
N ASP A 210 14.70 -0.35 -32.23
CA ASP A 210 14.60 -1.78 -31.86
C ASP A 210 14.83 -2.14 -30.38
N ILE A 211 13.77 -1.98 -29.57
CA ILE A 211 13.33 -3.10 -28.73
C ILE A 211 11.79 -3.13 -28.70
N ASP A 212 11.29 -3.96 -29.60
CA ASP A 212 9.93 -4.50 -29.63
C ASP A 212 9.65 -5.41 -28.41
N ASP A 213 8.36 -5.58 -28.17
CA ASP A 213 7.71 -6.70 -27.47
C ASP A 213 7.96 -6.88 -25.97
N TRP A 214 7.14 -6.18 -25.19
CA TRP A 214 6.42 -6.82 -24.07
C TRP A 214 4.93 -6.51 -24.22
N ASP A 215 4.34 -7.04 -25.29
CA ASP A 215 2.89 -7.24 -25.40
C ASP A 215 2.51 -8.50 -24.61
N ASP A 216 1.56 -8.29 -23.71
CA ASP A 216 0.53 -9.20 -23.22
C ASP A 216 0.53 -10.65 -23.76
N GLU A 217 1.06 -11.60 -22.98
CA GLU A 217 0.56 -12.99 -22.98
C GLU A 217 0.68 -13.59 -21.56
N ASP A 218 -0.43 -13.58 -20.83
CA ASP A 218 -0.75 -14.62 -19.85
C ASP A 218 -2.27 -14.86 -19.92
N ASP A 219 -2.67 -15.42 -21.06
CA ASP A 219 -3.95 -16.11 -21.27
C ASP A 219 -3.86 -17.43 -20.48
N TRP A 220 -4.40 -17.43 -19.26
CA TRP A 220 -4.55 -18.65 -18.46
C TRP A 220 -5.95 -19.23 -18.66
N ASP A 221 -5.98 -20.23 -19.55
CA ASP A 221 -7.02 -21.21 -19.84
C ASP A 221 -8.18 -21.28 -18.83
N GLU A 222 -9.37 -20.85 -19.29
CA GLU A 222 -10.66 -21.38 -18.85
C GLU A 222 -10.77 -22.84 -19.31
N ASP A 223 -10.60 -23.80 -18.40
CA ASP A 223 -11.25 -25.11 -18.46
C ASP A 223 -11.00 -25.89 -17.15
N ASP A 224 -11.93 -25.74 -16.20
CA ASP A 224 -12.23 -26.77 -15.19
C ASP A 224 -13.66 -26.51 -14.66
N GLU A 225 -14.65 -26.70 -15.53
CA GLU A 225 -16.01 -27.01 -15.07
C GLU A 225 -16.04 -28.43 -14.50
N GLU A 226 -15.96 -28.55 -13.17
CA GLU A 226 -16.54 -29.69 -12.47
C GLU A 226 -17.75 -29.22 -11.65
N ASP A 227 -18.92 -29.66 -12.12
CA ASP A 227 -20.22 -29.61 -11.46
C ASP A 227 -20.15 -29.93 -9.96
N LEU A 228 -20.59 -28.98 -9.12
CA LEU A 228 -21.12 -29.29 -7.79
C LEU A 228 -22.44 -28.56 -7.58
N ASP A 229 -23.49 -29.16 -8.14
CA ASP A 229 -24.85 -29.06 -7.62
C ASP A 229 -24.86 -29.49 -6.15
N GLY A 230 -25.26 -28.58 -5.25
CA GLY A 230 -25.32 -28.83 -3.82
C GLY A 230 -25.91 -27.66 -3.06
N ASP A 231 -27.21 -27.46 -3.25
CA ASP A 231 -28.14 -26.77 -2.35
C ASP A 231 -27.73 -26.91 -0.87
N ASP A 232 -27.51 -25.78 -0.20
CA ASP A 232 -27.70 -25.67 1.25
C ASP A 232 -28.03 -24.20 1.60
N THR A 233 -29.33 -23.99 1.70
CA THR A 233 -30.03 -22.86 2.30
C THR A 233 -29.34 -22.30 3.56
N TYR A 234 -29.15 -20.97 3.56
CA TYR A 234 -28.74 -20.19 4.72
C TYR A 234 -29.93 -20.05 5.68
N ASP A 235 -30.03 -20.96 6.65
CA ASP A 235 -31.00 -20.86 7.75
C ASP A 235 -30.45 -20.02 8.90
N ASP A 236 -31.07 -18.85 9.02
CA ASP A 236 -31.58 -18.17 10.22
C ASP A 236 -30.74 -18.12 11.52
N TRP A 237 -30.41 -16.89 11.90
CA TRP A 237 -29.91 -16.53 13.22
C TRP A 237 -31.10 -16.40 14.19
N GLU A 238 -31.37 -17.41 15.01
CA GLU A 238 -32.25 -17.22 16.17
C GLU A 238 -31.48 -16.69 17.38
N GLU A 239 -31.92 -15.50 17.81
CA GLU A 239 -31.70 -14.93 19.13
C GLU A 239 -32.03 -15.94 20.22
N VAL A 240 -31.13 -16.10 21.20
CA VAL A 240 -31.52 -16.63 22.51
C VAL A 240 -31.47 -15.50 23.51
N LYS A 241 -32.63 -14.88 23.74
CA LYS A 241 -32.92 -14.13 24.95
C LYS A 241 -33.96 -14.86 25.79
N ASP A 242 -33.74 -14.67 27.08
CA ASP A 242 -34.69 -14.69 28.19
C ASP A 242 -34.89 -15.98 29.01
N ASP A 243 -34.49 -15.79 30.28
CA ASP A 243 -35.28 -15.98 31.50
C ASP A 243 -35.45 -17.38 32.08
N ASN A 244 -34.71 -17.58 33.18
CA ASN A 244 -35.33 -18.13 34.38
C ASN A 244 -34.79 -17.43 35.64
N LEU A 245 -35.58 -16.45 36.09
CA LEU A 245 -35.74 -16.08 37.49
C LEU A 245 -36.09 -17.33 38.32
N LYS A 246 -35.32 -17.58 39.38
CA LYS A 246 -35.85 -18.12 40.62
C LYS A 246 -35.27 -17.34 41.79
N GLU A 247 -36.11 -16.48 42.35
CA GLU A 247 -36.09 -16.11 43.76
C GLU A 247 -36.13 -17.39 44.60
N ASP A 248 -35.36 -17.44 45.68
CA ASP A 248 -35.75 -18.07 46.95
C ASP A 248 -34.78 -17.62 48.07
N GLU A 249 -35.29 -16.67 48.84
CA GLU A 249 -35.23 -16.50 50.31
C GLU A 249 -33.88 -16.63 51.08
N LEU A 250 -33.50 -15.47 51.64
CA LEU A 250 -32.69 -15.23 52.86
C LEU A 250 -33.25 -16.00 54.09
N PRO A 251 -32.44 -16.36 55.10
CA PRO A 251 -31.76 -15.40 56.01
C PRO A 251 -30.24 -15.45 56.03
#